data_AF-S7S1L2-F1
#
_entry.id   AF-S7S1L2-F1
#
_cell.length_a   1.000
_cell.length_b   1.000
_cell.length_c   1.000
_cell.angle_alpha   90.00
_cell.angle_beta   90.00
_cell.angle_gamma   90.00
#
_symmetry.space_group_name_H-M   'P 1'
#
loop_
_entity.id
_entity.type
_entity.pdbx_description
1 polymer ?
#
loop_
_entity_poly.entity_id
_entity_poly.type
_entity_poly.pdbx_seq_one_letter_code
_entity_poly.pdbx_strand_id
1 'polypeptide(L)'
;MPTSDAEIAQQVLHDESLYRFPSFNANDAVTLGLSLRKRFRASRRHAKGKGLVISIQTIAGHTLFACTVGDLGGNSGVGDVSLESWTVLEGMMNVVKRTGHSSYYVEKGIGALGKAGQQPPNPNQNLQREFLCGGAFPIWLEVIEHMFVSPSVRSTHLPRMHNVVQ
;
A
#
# COMPACT_ATOMS: atom_id res chain seq x y z
N MET A 1 -2.70 17.67 -16.86
CA MET A 1 -3.19 16.96 -15.66
C MET A 1 -4.10 15.85 -16.14
N PRO A 2 -4.00 14.61 -15.62
CA PRO A 2 -5.00 13.58 -15.93
C PRO A 2 -6.37 14.08 -15.44
N THR A 3 -7.37 14.05 -16.32
CA THR A 3 -8.66 14.73 -16.19
C THR A 3 -9.79 13.82 -15.71
N SER A 4 -9.64 12.50 -15.79
CA SER A 4 -10.62 11.53 -15.29
C SER A 4 -10.01 10.50 -14.32
N ASP A 5 -10.83 9.89 -13.45
CA ASP A 5 -10.38 8.82 -12.55
C ASP A 5 -9.81 7.62 -13.33
N ALA A 6 -10.29 7.37 -14.56
CA ALA A 6 -9.76 6.33 -15.43
C ALA A 6 -8.32 6.63 -15.88
N GLU A 7 -8.05 7.87 -16.30
CA GLU A 7 -6.70 8.31 -16.68
C GLU A 7 -5.75 8.29 -15.48
N ILE A 8 -6.24 8.69 -14.29
CA ILE A 8 -5.45 8.61 -13.05
C ILE A 8 -5.13 7.14 -12.74
N ALA A 9 -6.12 6.24 -12.81
CA ALA A 9 -5.91 4.82 -12.57
C ALA A 9 -4.87 4.23 -13.54
N GLN A 10 -4.94 4.58 -14.83
CA GLN A 10 -3.93 4.14 -15.80
C GLN A 10 -2.53 4.66 -15.48
N GLN A 11 -2.39 5.93 -15.10
CA GLN A 11 -1.10 6.49 -14.71
C GLN A 11 -0.54 5.80 -13.47
N VAL A 12 -1.37 5.59 -12.43
CA VAL A 12 -0.94 4.93 -11.20
C VAL A 12 -0.51 3.50 -11.47
N LEU A 13 -1.23 2.76 -12.33
CA LEU A 13 -0.85 1.41 -12.74
C LEU A 13 0.50 1.37 -13.45
N HIS A 14 0.76 2.36 -14.32
CA HIS A 14 2.06 2.50 -14.95
C HIS A 14 3.15 2.77 -13.92
N ASP A 15 2.96 3.76 -13.04
CA ASP A 15 3.92 4.12 -12.00
C ASP A 15 4.20 2.95 -11.04
N GLU A 16 3.16 2.21 -10.63
CA GLU A 16 3.27 0.99 -9.81
C GLU A 16 4.21 -0.05 -10.43
N SER A 17 4.19 -0.18 -11.76
CA SER A 17 5.01 -1.18 -12.45
C SER A 17 6.51 -0.87 -12.41
N LEU A 18 6.88 0.40 -12.21
CA LEU A 18 8.25 0.89 -12.24
C LEU A 18 8.98 0.75 -10.91
N TYR A 19 8.26 0.77 -9.78
CA TYR A 19 8.87 0.74 -8.46
C TYR A 19 9.08 -0.70 -7.97
N ARG A 20 10.27 -1.24 -8.23
CA ARG A 20 10.70 -2.55 -7.74
C ARG A 20 12.02 -2.47 -6.98
N PHE A 21 12.14 -3.28 -5.95
CA PHE A 21 13.38 -3.45 -5.18
C PHE A 21 14.10 -4.71 -5.63
N PRO A 22 15.43 -4.72 -5.81
CA PRO A 22 16.18 -5.94 -6.11
C PRO A 22 16.10 -6.97 -4.96
N SER A 23 15.98 -6.48 -3.72
CA SER A 23 15.74 -7.26 -2.52
C SER A 23 15.08 -6.39 -1.47
N PHE A 24 14.37 -6.99 -0.51
CA PHE A 24 13.78 -6.26 0.60
C PHE A 24 13.80 -7.09 1.90
N ASN A 25 14.46 -6.58 2.93
CA ASN A 25 14.58 -7.21 4.25
C ASN A 25 14.12 -6.27 5.38
N ALA A 26 14.22 -6.72 6.63
CA ALA A 26 13.79 -5.97 7.81
C ALA A 26 14.56 -4.63 7.99
N ASN A 27 15.85 -4.57 7.70
CA ASN A 27 16.62 -3.33 7.76
C ASN A 27 16.18 -2.33 6.69
N ASP A 28 15.82 -2.83 5.50
CA ASP A 28 15.25 -2.00 4.43
C ASP A 28 13.90 -1.43 4.86
N ALA A 29 13.05 -2.24 5.50
CA ALA A 29 11.77 -1.80 6.06
C ALA A 29 11.94 -0.68 7.10
N VAL A 30 12.88 -0.84 8.05
CA VAL A 30 13.20 0.19 9.04
C VAL A 30 13.70 1.47 8.36
N THR A 31 14.61 1.35 7.40
CA THR A 31 15.19 2.50 6.69
C THR A 31 14.13 3.25 5.88
N LEU A 32 13.28 2.52 5.16
CA LEU A 32 12.18 3.07 4.38
C LEU A 32 11.15 3.76 5.29
N GLY A 33 10.75 3.09 6.37
CA GLY A 33 9.82 3.60 7.37
C GLY A 33 10.30 4.90 8.03
N LEU A 34 11.56 4.94 8.47
CA LEU A 34 12.17 6.14 9.03
C LEU A 34 12.28 7.27 8.01
N SER A 35 12.59 6.95 6.76
CA SER A 35 12.66 7.93 5.67
C SER A 35 11.29 8.54 5.35
N LEU A 36 10.23 7.72 5.33
CA LEU A 36 8.84 8.18 5.18
C LEU A 36 8.43 9.07 6.35
N ARG A 37 8.71 8.65 7.58
CA ARG A 37 8.47 9.45 8.78
C ARG A 37 9.17 10.81 8.70
N LYS A 38 10.46 10.84 8.34
CA LYS A 38 11.23 12.08 8.20
C LYS A 38 10.60 13.01 7.16
N ARG A 39 10.24 12.48 5.99
CA ARG A 39 9.57 13.25 4.92
C ARG A 39 8.22 13.80 5.36
N PHE A 40 7.38 13.00 6.03
CA PHE A 40 6.08 13.46 6.51
C PHE A 40 6.22 14.57 7.56
N ARG A 41 7.16 14.42 8.51
CA ARG A 41 7.43 15.47 9.51
C ARG A 41 7.86 16.81 8.89
N ALA A 42 8.56 16.76 7.75
CA ALA A 42 8.94 17.97 7.00
C ALA A 42 7.81 18.52 6.11
N SER A 43 6.65 17.87 6.03
CA SER A 43 5.57 18.26 5.14
C SER A 43 4.70 19.37 5.71
N ARG A 44 4.04 20.13 4.81
CA ARG A 44 3.02 21.13 5.19
C ARG A 44 1.81 20.52 5.91
N ARG A 45 1.52 19.23 5.72
CA ARG A 45 0.41 18.54 6.40
C ARG A 45 0.71 18.41 7.89
N HIS A 46 1.91 17.94 8.22
CA HIS A 46 2.33 17.83 9.61
C HIS A 46 2.43 19.19 10.30
N ALA A 47 2.97 20.21 9.61
CA ALA A 47 2.98 21.59 10.12
C ALA A 47 1.58 22.17 10.44
N LYS A 48 0.51 21.59 9.88
CA LYS A 48 -0.89 21.93 10.18
C LYS A 48 -1.51 21.04 11.27
N GLY A 49 -0.70 20.32 12.03
CA GLY A 49 -1.15 19.44 13.12
C GLY A 49 -1.83 18.16 12.64
N LYS A 50 -1.44 17.63 11.47
CA LYS A 50 -1.90 16.30 11.01
C LYS A 50 -0.90 15.21 11.39
N GLY A 51 -1.46 14.10 11.84
CA GLY A 51 -0.73 12.88 12.15
C GLY A 51 -0.79 11.86 11.01
N LEU A 52 0.01 10.81 11.16
CA LEU A 52 0.08 9.67 10.24
C LEU A 52 0.45 8.40 11.01
N VAL A 53 -0.13 7.27 10.62
CA VAL A 53 0.35 5.93 10.98
C VAL A 53 1.04 5.30 9.78
N ILE A 54 2.15 4.60 10.02
CA ILE A 54 2.94 3.90 9.00
C ILE A 54 3.08 2.47 9.45
N SER A 55 2.85 1.53 8.55
CA SER A 55 3.08 0.10 8.75
C SER A 55 3.72 -0.47 7.49
N ILE A 56 4.67 -1.40 7.66
CA ILE A 56 5.25 -2.20 6.59
C ILE A 56 5.17 -3.64 7.08
N GLN A 57 4.42 -4.47 6.37
CA GLN A 57 4.21 -5.88 6.70
C GLN A 57 4.66 -6.79 5.56
N THR A 58 4.83 -8.07 5.88
CA THR A 58 4.85 -9.12 4.86
C THR A 58 3.42 -9.41 4.38
N ILE A 59 3.26 -10.11 3.26
CA ILE A 59 1.92 -10.53 2.78
C ILE A 59 1.20 -11.41 3.81
N ALA A 60 1.96 -12.14 4.62
CA ALA A 60 1.45 -12.97 5.71
C ALA A 60 1.05 -12.16 6.97
N GLY A 61 1.23 -10.83 6.95
CA GLY A 61 0.86 -9.94 8.05
C GLY A 61 1.92 -9.77 9.14
N HIS A 62 3.16 -10.21 8.91
CA HIS A 62 4.24 -10.00 9.88
C HIS A 62 4.72 -8.56 9.77
N THR A 63 4.60 -7.79 10.84
CA THR A 63 5.07 -6.40 10.89
C THR A 63 6.59 -6.32 10.91
N LEU A 64 7.17 -5.68 9.90
CA LEU A 64 8.60 -5.39 9.80
C LEU A 64 8.94 -4.00 10.33
N PHE A 65 8.02 -3.05 10.19
CA PHE A 65 8.13 -1.71 10.74
C PHE A 65 6.73 -1.13 11.01
N ALA A 66 6.57 -0.43 12.13
CA ALA A 66 5.36 0.35 12.39
C ALA A 66 5.71 1.58 13.24
N CYS A 67 5.11 2.73 12.93
CA CYS A 67 5.24 3.91 13.77
C CYS A 67 4.09 4.90 13.60
N THR A 68 3.82 5.66 14.65
CA THR A 68 2.98 6.85 14.62
C THR A 68 3.84 8.10 14.42
N VAL A 69 3.35 9.07 13.66
CA VAL A 69 3.96 10.37 13.45
C VAL A 69 2.93 11.44 13.78
N GLY A 70 3.06 12.09 14.93
CA GLY A 70 2.04 12.97 15.48
C GLY A 70 1.97 12.85 17.01
N ASP A 71 1.05 13.57 17.63
CA ASP A 71 0.80 13.55 19.06
C ASP A 71 -0.47 12.74 19.37
N LEU A 72 -0.30 11.66 20.13
CA LEU A 72 -1.39 10.86 20.68
C LEU A 72 -2.09 11.63 21.81
N GLY A 73 -3.00 12.53 21.44
CA GLY A 73 -3.79 13.30 22.40
C GLY A 73 -2.98 14.37 23.13
N GLY A 74 -2.43 15.35 22.40
CA GLY A 74 -1.69 16.48 22.98
C GLY A 74 -2.50 17.29 24.01
N ASN A 75 -1.86 18.23 24.70
CA ASN A 75 -2.43 19.03 25.82
C ASN A 75 -3.79 19.70 25.53
N SER A 76 -4.17 19.87 24.27
CA SER A 76 -5.46 20.40 23.81
C SER A 76 -6.58 19.34 23.67
N GLY A 77 -6.32 18.06 23.98
CA GLY A 77 -7.30 16.97 23.94
C GLY A 77 -7.65 16.45 22.54
N VAL A 78 -7.14 17.06 21.48
CA VAL A 78 -7.35 16.65 20.09
C VAL A 78 -6.08 15.95 19.59
N GLY A 79 -6.06 14.61 19.65
CA GLY A 79 -4.99 13.81 19.06
C GLY A 79 -5.07 13.84 17.53
N ASP A 80 -3.92 13.97 16.87
CA ASP A 80 -3.85 13.97 15.40
C ASP A 80 -3.83 12.55 14.79
N VAL A 81 -3.74 11.53 15.65
CA VAL A 81 -3.88 10.10 15.37
C VAL A 81 -4.78 9.45 16.42
N SER A 82 -5.76 8.66 15.97
CA SER A 82 -6.70 7.92 16.82
C SER A 82 -6.57 6.40 16.60
N LEU A 83 -7.24 5.59 17.44
CA LEU A 83 -7.33 4.13 17.23
C LEU A 83 -7.92 3.77 15.85
N GLU A 84 -8.88 4.56 15.39
CA GLU A 84 -9.50 4.41 14.06
C GLU A 84 -8.48 4.55 12.93
N SER A 85 -7.40 5.32 13.13
CA SER A 85 -6.34 5.48 12.11
C SER A 85 -5.67 4.14 11.78
N TRP A 86 -5.49 3.25 12.78
CA TRP A 86 -4.95 1.91 12.57
C TRP A 86 -5.95 0.98 11.88
N THR A 87 -7.23 1.08 12.20
CA THR A 87 -8.30 0.33 11.52
C THR A 87 -8.36 0.68 10.03
N VAL A 88 -8.30 1.97 9.69
CA VAL A 88 -8.27 2.42 8.29
C VAL A 88 -7.01 1.92 7.58
N LEU A 89 -5.85 1.97 8.25
CA LEU A 89 -4.61 1.43 7.72
C LEU A 89 -4.73 -0.06 7.37
N GLU A 90 -5.23 -0.88 8.29
CA GLU A 90 -5.42 -2.33 8.06
C GLU A 90 -6.41 -2.59 6.90
N GLY A 91 -7.46 -1.78 6.79
CA GLY A 91 -8.39 -1.84 5.67
C GLY A 91 -7.70 -1.59 4.32
N MET A 92 -6.86 -0.56 4.22
CA MET A 92 -6.08 -0.26 3.01
C MET A 92 -5.10 -1.40 2.69
N MET A 93 -4.38 -1.94 3.68
CA MET A 93 -3.46 -3.07 3.48
C MET A 93 -4.19 -4.31 2.96
N ASN A 94 -5.39 -4.59 3.48
CA ASN A 94 -6.22 -5.70 3.01
C ASN A 94 -6.70 -5.51 1.56
N VAL A 95 -6.84 -4.27 1.08
CA VAL A 95 -7.08 -4.03 -0.36
C VAL A 95 -5.86 -4.51 -1.14
N VAL A 96 -4.66 -4.03 -0.81
CA VAL A 96 -3.44 -4.38 -1.55
C VAL A 96 -3.17 -5.89 -1.51
N LYS A 97 -3.32 -6.55 -0.36
CA LYS A 97 -3.14 -8.01 -0.22
C LYS A 97 -4.09 -8.81 -1.12
N ARG A 98 -5.30 -8.31 -1.37
CA ARG A 98 -6.33 -8.99 -2.19
C ARG A 98 -6.21 -8.71 -3.67
N THR A 99 -5.84 -7.48 -4.04
CA THR A 99 -5.84 -7.02 -5.44
C THR A 99 -4.46 -7.07 -6.09
N GLY A 100 -3.39 -7.06 -5.29
CA GLY A 100 -2.04 -6.86 -5.81
C GLY A 100 -1.82 -5.46 -6.37
N HIS A 101 -2.58 -4.44 -5.96
CA HIS A 101 -2.43 -3.06 -6.43
C HIS A 101 -2.58 -2.07 -5.28
N SER A 102 -2.02 -0.86 -5.44
CA SER A 102 -2.17 0.17 -4.40
C SER A 102 -3.65 0.46 -4.11
N SER A 103 -3.95 0.81 -2.86
CA SER A 103 -5.32 1.14 -2.49
C SER A 103 -5.85 2.36 -3.27
N TYR A 104 -4.94 3.25 -3.71
CA TYR A 104 -5.29 4.41 -4.55
C TYR A 104 -5.64 4.01 -5.99
N TYR A 105 -4.91 3.10 -6.62
CA TYR A 105 -5.29 2.56 -7.93
C TYR A 105 -6.68 1.94 -7.88
N VAL A 106 -6.95 1.11 -6.87
CA VAL A 106 -8.24 0.44 -6.71
C VAL A 106 -9.36 1.45 -6.45
N GLU A 107 -9.11 2.47 -5.62
CA GLU A 107 -10.05 3.58 -5.38
C GLU A 107 -10.44 4.27 -6.69
N LYS A 108 -9.45 4.61 -7.53
CA LYS A 108 -9.67 5.28 -8.82
C LYS A 108 -10.31 4.39 -9.87
N GLY A 109 -9.95 3.12 -9.93
CA GLY A 109 -10.62 2.13 -10.77
C GLY A 109 -12.10 1.98 -10.43
N ILE A 110 -12.44 1.91 -9.14
CA ILE A 110 -13.83 1.85 -8.70
C ILE A 110 -14.56 3.18 -8.98
N GLY A 111 -13.91 4.33 -8.79
CA GLY A 111 -14.48 5.65 -9.14
C GLY A 111 -14.81 5.78 -10.63
N ALA A 112 -13.96 5.21 -11.50
CA ALA A 112 -14.21 5.14 -12.94
C ALA A 112 -15.40 4.21 -13.27
N LEU A 113 -15.53 3.08 -12.59
CA LEU A 113 -16.64 2.12 -12.77
C LEU A 113 -17.97 2.60 -12.14
N GLY A 114 -17.92 3.37 -11.05
CA GLY A 114 -19.10 3.89 -10.36
C GLY A 114 -19.88 4.92 -11.19
N LYS A 115 -19.25 5.52 -12.21
CA LYS A 115 -19.92 6.30 -13.25
C LYS A 115 -20.54 5.43 -14.36
N ALA A 116 -20.19 4.13 -14.42
CA ALA A 116 -20.55 3.21 -15.50
C ALA A 116 -21.60 2.14 -15.13
N GLY A 117 -22.04 2.04 -13.87
CA GLY A 117 -23.12 1.11 -13.52
C GLY A 117 -23.41 1.03 -12.03
N GLN A 118 -24.60 1.50 -11.63
CA GLN A 118 -25.13 1.29 -10.29
C GLN A 118 -25.51 -0.20 -10.12
N GLN A 119 -24.69 -0.97 -9.42
CA GLN A 119 -25.12 -2.24 -8.81
C GLN A 119 -25.58 -1.98 -7.36
N PRO A 120 -26.65 -2.65 -6.90
CA PRO A 120 -27.20 -2.45 -5.57
C PRO A 120 -26.21 -2.88 -4.47
N PRO A 121 -26.29 -2.27 -3.27
CA PRO A 121 -25.34 -2.48 -2.20
C PRO A 121 -25.43 -3.91 -1.65
N ASN A 122 -24.37 -4.70 -1.82
CA ASN A 122 -24.20 -5.94 -1.07
C ASN A 122 -23.62 -5.60 0.31
N PRO A 123 -24.26 -5.99 1.42
CA PRO A 123 -23.78 -5.68 2.77
C PRO A 123 -22.36 -6.18 3.05
N ASN A 124 -21.90 -7.24 2.39
CA ASN A 124 -20.51 -7.73 2.49
C ASN A 124 -19.50 -6.90 1.68
N GLN A 125 -19.94 -6.07 0.72
CA GLN A 125 -19.10 -5.13 -0.03
C GLN A 125 -19.01 -3.75 0.66
N ASN A 126 -19.90 -3.44 1.60
CA ASN A 126 -19.90 -2.14 2.28
C ASN A 126 -18.67 -1.95 3.18
N LEU A 127 -18.20 -2.99 3.88
CA LEU A 127 -16.93 -2.95 4.62
C LEU A 127 -15.71 -2.72 3.69
N GLN A 128 -15.79 -3.16 2.43
CA GLN A 128 -14.71 -2.93 1.46
C GLN A 128 -14.64 -1.48 0.98
N ARG A 129 -15.78 -0.77 0.90
CA ARG A 129 -15.80 0.65 0.52
C ARG A 129 -15.43 1.57 1.67
N GLU A 130 -15.78 1.22 2.89
CA GLU A 130 -15.51 2.04 4.09
C GLU A 130 -14.01 2.30 4.31
N PHE A 131 -13.16 1.38 3.86
CA PHE A 131 -11.70 1.51 3.95
C PHE A 131 -11.00 1.67 2.59
N LEU A 132 -11.76 1.97 1.52
CA LEU A 132 -11.19 2.20 0.20
C LEU A 132 -10.75 3.66 0.05
N CYS A 133 -9.60 3.97 0.61
CA CYS A 133 -8.90 5.22 0.40
C CYS A 133 -7.43 4.98 0.04
N GLY A 134 -6.84 5.90 -0.72
CA GLY A 134 -5.43 5.85 -1.09
C GLY A 134 -4.50 5.99 0.12
N GLY A 135 -3.50 5.11 0.21
CA GLY A 135 -2.48 5.18 1.26
C GLY A 135 -1.61 3.94 1.43
N ALA A 136 -2.03 2.78 0.93
CA ALA A 136 -1.23 1.55 0.92
C ALA A 136 -0.72 1.22 -0.49
N PHE A 137 0.48 0.64 -0.59
CA PHE A 137 1.20 0.39 -1.85
C PHE A 137 2.01 -0.92 -1.77
N PRO A 138 1.99 -1.80 -2.79
CA PRO A 138 2.76 -3.05 -2.73
C PRO A 138 4.28 -2.81 -2.90
N ILE A 139 5.12 -3.42 -2.05
CA ILE A 139 6.57 -3.50 -2.33
C ILE A 139 6.81 -4.67 -3.27
N TRP A 140 7.09 -4.36 -4.52
CA TRP A 140 7.50 -5.36 -5.50
C TRP A 140 8.99 -5.65 -5.43
N LEU A 141 9.31 -6.92 -5.61
CA LEU A 141 10.68 -7.36 -5.83
C LEU A 141 10.92 -7.51 -7.33
N GLU A 142 12.13 -7.18 -7.77
CA GLU A 142 12.59 -7.58 -9.10
C GLU A 142 12.70 -9.09 -9.15
N VAL A 143 12.17 -9.69 -10.21
CA VAL A 143 12.46 -11.09 -10.50
C VAL A 143 13.85 -11.09 -11.10
N ILE A 144 14.86 -11.39 -10.28
CA ILE A 144 16.18 -11.72 -10.80
C ILE A 144 16.03 -13.11 -11.41
N GLU A 145 15.66 -13.18 -12.70
CA GLU A 145 15.91 -14.37 -13.48
C GLU A 145 17.43 -14.53 -13.55
N HIS A 146 18.00 -15.29 -12.62
CA HIS A 146 19.23 -15.97 -12.93
C HIS A 146 18.92 -16.79 -14.17
N MET A 147 19.42 -16.36 -15.34
CA MET A 147 19.66 -17.26 -16.45
C MET A 147 20.57 -18.36 -15.92
N PHE A 148 19.97 -19.40 -15.33
CA PHE A 148 20.56 -20.71 -15.29
C PHE A 148 20.65 -21.12 -16.76
N VAL A 149 21.74 -20.74 -17.41
CA VAL A 149 22.25 -21.50 -18.55
C VAL A 149 22.74 -22.83 -17.96
N SER A 150 21.80 -23.69 -17.58
CA SER A 150 22.07 -25.09 -17.39
C SER A 150 22.14 -25.71 -18.78
N PRO A 151 23.27 -26.31 -19.18
CA PRO A 151 23.29 -27.10 -20.40
C PRO A 151 22.39 -28.32 -20.16
N SER A 152 21.21 -28.31 -20.79
CA SER A 152 20.35 -29.48 -21.04
C SER A 152 20.27 -30.52 -19.92
N VAL A 153 19.26 -30.44 -19.04
CA VAL A 153 18.41 -31.60 -18.68
C VAL A 153 17.03 -31.09 -18.25
N ARG A 154 15.98 -31.60 -18.90
CA ARG A 154 14.57 -31.38 -18.53
C ARG A 154 14.33 -31.95 -17.13
N SER A 155 13.90 -31.13 -16.18
CA SER A 155 13.19 -31.62 -15.00
C SER A 155 12.18 -30.59 -14.51
N THR A 156 10.93 -31.02 -14.45
CA THR A 156 9.75 -30.26 -14.10
C THR A 156 9.62 -30.11 -12.59
N HIS A 157 10.02 -28.96 -12.02
CA HIS A 157 9.46 -28.48 -10.75
C HIS A 157 9.56 -26.95 -10.64
N LEU A 158 8.40 -26.29 -10.53
CA LEU A 158 8.29 -24.85 -10.29
C LEU A 158 8.65 -24.52 -8.83
N PRO A 159 9.49 -23.50 -8.56
CA PRO A 159 9.61 -22.95 -7.22
C PRO A 159 8.48 -21.96 -6.89
N ARG A 160 7.98 -22.06 -5.66
CA ARG A 160 6.94 -21.20 -5.06
C ARG A 160 7.38 -19.75 -4.94
N MET A 161 6.54 -18.83 -5.42
CA MET A 161 6.67 -17.39 -5.21
C MET A 161 6.31 -17.00 -3.77
N HIS A 162 7.13 -16.17 -3.14
CA HIS A 162 6.81 -15.46 -1.91
C HIS A 162 6.66 -13.97 -2.25
N ASN A 163 5.43 -13.45 -2.18
CA ASN A 163 5.14 -12.03 -2.37
C ASN A 163 5.19 -11.30 -1.02
N VAL A 164 5.61 -10.03 -1.00
CA VAL A 164 5.57 -9.12 0.18
C VAL A 164 4.70 -7.92 -0.22
N VAL A 165 3.84 -7.42 0.69
CA VAL A 165 2.82 -6.40 0.39
C VAL A 165 2.76 -5.38 1.54
N GLN A 166 2.85 -4.05 1.28
CA GLN A 166 2.69 -3.00 2.32
C GLN A 166 1.23 -2.60 2.55
#